data_AF-A0A2T7QFV1-F1
#
_entry.id   AF-A0A2T7QFV1-F1
#
_cell.length_a   1.000
_cell.length_b   1.000
_cell.length_c   1.000
_cell.angle_alpha   90.00
_cell.angle_beta   90.00
_cell.angle_gamma   90.00
#
_symmetry.space_group_name_H-M   'P 1'
#
loop_
_entity.id
_entity.type
_entity.pdbx_description
1 polymer ?
#
loop_
_entity_poly.entity_id
_entity_poly.type
_entity_poly.pdbx_seq_one_letter_code
_entity_poly.pdbx_strand_id
1 'polypeptide(L)'
;MSKPVVKDLDELVQANIISAGTAQDILHYYQHKAAEKPNRFPIIVNVLGALLASLGIILVIAHNWDELGRLSKTIIAFLPLLLGQGLCVFALFKQKNSIVWKETSAVVLFFGVAACISLIAQTYNISGELSDFLLTWMLLVIPLVYIMPSAVTALLYVGGITWYVCEVGYFGYSRASHIPYYYIGLLVLIVPHIYQYWKNKKDSNRFILLAWMITLSLTIALGAFSESSFNSPEWVSCAYIAMFCIFYLAGRSEAFENNRLFANPFLSIGALGILFLLFFWSFEGIWSNMLHPYYGNTERSDFFYVPFFYLSFAMLLVAIWLIVVDYRRVNKVIFDPMGFSGLLLFLLLLVAGNNPLFATLIINAWILFVAVFFIRKGAITDHLGILNFGLTIIALLALFRFFDDQIPFVWRGLFFLATGIGFFVANYLMVKKRKELKG
;
A
#
# COMPACT_ATOMS: atom_id res chain seq x y z
N MET A 1 -16.61 -2.23 -33.04
CA MET A 1 -15.39 -2.22 -33.88
C MET A 1 -15.01 -0.77 -34.14
N SER A 2 -13.74 -0.37 -34.05
CA SER A 2 -13.34 0.98 -34.46
C SER A 2 -13.24 1.01 -35.99
N LYS A 3 -13.94 1.96 -36.64
CA LYS A 3 -13.86 2.22 -38.08
C LYS A 3 -12.44 2.21 -38.70
N PRO A 4 -11.36 2.62 -38.00
CA PRO A 4 -10.00 2.55 -38.55
C PRO A 4 -9.53 1.15 -38.98
N VAL A 5 -9.80 0.09 -38.22
CA VAL A 5 -9.22 -1.25 -38.51
C VAL A 5 -9.71 -1.84 -39.84
N VAL A 6 -10.97 -1.55 -40.21
CA VAL A 6 -11.53 -2.02 -41.49
C VAL A 6 -10.90 -1.27 -42.66
N LYS A 7 -10.69 0.04 -42.50
CA LYS A 7 -10.06 0.89 -43.51
C LYS A 7 -8.58 0.52 -43.72
N ASP A 8 -7.86 0.22 -42.64
CA ASP A 8 -6.45 -0.19 -42.70
C ASP A 8 -6.29 -1.55 -43.41
N LEU A 9 -7.24 -2.49 -43.23
CA LEU A 9 -7.22 -3.77 -43.93
C LEU A 9 -7.44 -3.62 -45.44
N ASP A 10 -8.37 -2.76 -45.86
CA ASP A 10 -8.61 -2.48 -47.27
C ASP A 10 -7.38 -1.83 -47.93
N GLU A 11 -6.69 -0.92 -47.23
CA GLU A 11 -5.47 -0.29 -47.70
C GLU A 11 -4.32 -1.31 -47.84
N LEU A 12 -4.19 -2.25 -46.91
CA LEU A 12 -3.19 -3.32 -46.96
C LEU A 12 -3.45 -4.34 -48.08
N VAL A 13 -4.72 -4.60 -48.42
CA VAL A 13 -5.11 -5.42 -49.57
C VAL A 13 -4.82 -4.67 -50.88
N GLN A 14 -5.15 -3.38 -50.97
CA GLN A 14 -4.85 -2.55 -52.15
C GLN A 14 -3.35 -2.39 -52.39
N ALA A 15 -2.55 -2.34 -51.32
CA ALA A 15 -1.10 -2.30 -51.39
C ALA A 15 -0.45 -3.67 -51.72
N ASN A 16 -1.24 -4.74 -51.94
CA ASN A 16 -0.79 -6.12 -52.16
C ASN A 16 0.11 -6.67 -51.04
N ILE A 17 0.00 -6.14 -49.81
CA ILE A 17 0.77 -6.60 -48.65
C ILE A 17 0.15 -7.88 -48.07
N ILE A 18 -1.19 -7.97 -48.11
CA ILE A 18 -1.95 -9.15 -47.67
C ILE A 18 -2.95 -9.56 -48.75
N SER A 19 -3.28 -10.86 -48.79
CA SER A 19 -4.32 -11.36 -49.68
C SER A 19 -5.73 -11.03 -49.15
N ALA A 20 -6.72 -10.97 -50.05
CA ALA A 20 -8.11 -10.78 -49.66
C ALA A 20 -8.62 -11.87 -48.70
N GLY A 21 -8.15 -13.12 -48.87
CA GLY A 21 -8.46 -14.22 -47.95
C GLY A 21 -7.88 -13.98 -46.54
N THR A 22 -6.63 -13.52 -46.45
CA THR A 22 -5.99 -13.20 -45.17
C THR A 22 -6.66 -12.03 -44.46
N ALA A 23 -7.11 -11.00 -45.20
CA ALA A 23 -7.88 -9.90 -44.63
C ALA A 23 -9.21 -10.38 -44.04
N GLN A 24 -9.88 -11.34 -44.70
CA GLN A 24 -11.12 -11.94 -44.22
C GLN A 24 -10.91 -12.82 -42.98
N ASP A 25 -9.81 -13.57 -42.91
CA ASP A 25 -9.43 -14.35 -41.72
C ASP A 25 -9.12 -13.44 -40.52
N ILE A 26 -8.42 -12.32 -40.75
CA ILE A 26 -8.14 -11.31 -39.71
C ILE A 26 -9.45 -10.67 -39.23
N LEU A 27 -10.35 -10.32 -40.16
CA LEU A 27 -11.69 -9.83 -39.82
C LEU A 27 -12.44 -10.81 -38.94
N HIS A 28 -12.45 -12.09 -39.33
CA HIS A 28 -13.10 -13.15 -38.57
C HIS A 28 -12.49 -13.32 -37.18
N TYR A 29 -11.15 -13.31 -37.06
CA TYR A 29 -10.44 -13.38 -35.79
C TYR A 29 -10.83 -12.22 -34.84
N TYR A 30 -10.88 -10.98 -35.33
CA TYR A 30 -11.26 -9.83 -34.50
C TYR A 30 -12.75 -9.79 -34.16
N GLN A 31 -13.63 -10.27 -35.04
CA GLN A 31 -15.06 -10.41 -34.74
C GLN A 31 -15.28 -11.43 -33.63
N HIS A 32 -14.61 -12.59 -33.70
CA HIS A 32 -14.68 -13.61 -32.66
C HIS A 32 -14.10 -13.10 -31.32
N LYS A 33 -12.96 -12.40 -31.36
CA LYS A 33 -12.32 -11.77 -30.19
C LYS A 33 -13.16 -10.65 -29.56
N ALA A 34 -13.98 -9.96 -30.33
CA ALA A 34 -14.90 -8.93 -29.82
C ALA A 34 -16.14 -9.56 -29.17
N ALA A 35 -16.66 -10.66 -29.71
CA ALA A 35 -17.77 -11.42 -29.13
C ALA A 35 -17.42 -12.04 -27.77
N GLU A 36 -16.14 -12.31 -27.51
CA GLU A 36 -15.64 -12.82 -26.23
C GLU A 36 -15.62 -11.78 -25.08
N LYS A 37 -15.92 -10.49 -25.34
CA LYS A 37 -16.08 -9.52 -24.26
C LYS A 37 -17.51 -9.61 -23.70
N PRO A 38 -17.74 -10.25 -22.53
CA PRO A 38 -19.07 -10.33 -21.97
C PRO A 38 -19.63 -8.92 -21.75
N ASN A 39 -20.86 -8.69 -22.21
CA ASN A 39 -21.56 -7.45 -21.95
C ASN A 39 -21.67 -7.27 -20.43
N ARG A 40 -21.06 -6.21 -19.90
CA ARG A 40 -21.04 -5.93 -18.45
C ARG A 40 -22.34 -5.26 -17.98
N PHE A 41 -23.16 -4.76 -18.90
CA PHE A 41 -24.38 -4.04 -18.56
C PHE A 41 -25.39 -4.90 -17.77
N PRO A 42 -25.72 -6.15 -18.15
CA PRO A 42 -26.58 -7.02 -17.35
C PRO A 42 -26.04 -7.27 -15.94
N ILE A 43 -24.71 -7.37 -15.79
CA ILE A 43 -24.08 -7.54 -14.46
C ILE A 43 -24.35 -6.30 -13.60
N ILE A 44 -24.15 -5.10 -14.15
CA ILE A 44 -24.41 -3.83 -13.45
C ILE A 44 -25.89 -3.73 -13.06
N VAL A 45 -26.81 -4.00 -13.98
CA VAL A 45 -28.25 -3.97 -13.71
C VAL A 45 -28.65 -4.98 -12.64
N ASN A 46 -28.11 -6.20 -12.66
CA ASN A 46 -28.38 -7.22 -11.66
C ASN A 46 -27.84 -6.84 -10.27
N VAL A 47 -26.63 -6.26 -10.21
CA VAL A 47 -26.05 -5.77 -8.95
C VAL A 47 -26.89 -4.64 -8.37
N LEU A 48 -27.29 -3.67 -9.20
CA LEU A 48 -28.16 -2.58 -8.78
C LEU A 48 -29.53 -3.09 -8.32
N GLY A 49 -30.14 -4.01 -9.06
CA GLY A 49 -31.40 -4.65 -8.69
C GLY A 49 -31.31 -5.39 -7.36
N ALA A 50 -30.23 -6.15 -7.14
CA ALA A 50 -30.01 -6.86 -5.88
C ALA A 50 -29.78 -5.90 -4.69
N LEU A 51 -29.06 -4.79 -4.89
CA LEU A 51 -28.86 -3.77 -3.88
C LEU A 51 -30.19 -3.07 -3.52
N LEU A 52 -30.96 -2.64 -4.52
CA LEU A 52 -32.26 -2.01 -4.32
C LEU A 52 -33.25 -2.95 -3.63
N ALA A 53 -33.31 -4.22 -4.03
CA ALA A 53 -34.16 -5.22 -3.40
C ALA A 53 -33.74 -5.45 -1.93
N SER A 54 -32.44 -5.57 -1.67
CA SER A 54 -31.90 -5.78 -0.32
C SER A 54 -32.16 -4.58 0.58
N LEU A 55 -31.96 -3.35 0.08
CA LEU A 55 -32.31 -2.12 0.79
C LEU A 55 -33.81 -2.01 1.04
N GLY A 56 -34.66 -2.37 0.07
CA GLY A 56 -36.12 -2.40 0.24
C GLY A 56 -36.55 -3.35 1.36
N ILE A 57 -35.98 -4.56 1.40
CA ILE A 57 -36.24 -5.53 2.48
C ILE A 57 -35.80 -4.97 3.83
N ILE A 58 -34.60 -4.36 3.91
CA ILE A 58 -34.10 -3.74 5.14
C ILE A 58 -35.04 -2.62 5.60
N LEU A 59 -35.55 -1.78 4.70
CA LEU A 59 -36.47 -0.69 5.03
C LEU A 59 -37.83 -1.20 5.55
N VAL A 60 -38.38 -2.25 4.93
CA VAL A 60 -39.62 -2.87 5.42
C VAL A 60 -39.43 -3.45 6.82
N ILE A 61 -38.31 -4.16 7.05
CA ILE A 61 -37.99 -4.70 8.38
C ILE A 61 -37.79 -3.56 9.38
N ALA A 62 -37.06 -2.50 9.01
CA ALA A 62 -36.81 -1.34 9.86
C ALA A 62 -38.10 -0.63 10.27
N HIS A 63 -39.05 -0.44 9.33
CA HIS A 63 -40.33 0.18 9.63
C HIS A 63 -41.17 -0.61 10.64
N ASN A 64 -41.13 -1.94 10.56
CA ASN A 64 -41.88 -2.82 11.47
C ASN A 64 -41.08 -3.19 12.73
N TRP A 65 -39.85 -2.69 12.88
CA TRP A 65 -38.90 -3.20 13.88
C TRP A 65 -39.43 -3.06 15.30
N ASP A 66 -40.04 -1.94 15.65
CA ASP A 66 -40.46 -1.66 17.03
C ASP A 66 -41.63 -2.54 17.48
N GLU A 67 -42.48 -2.99 16.55
CA GLU A 67 -43.62 -3.87 16.82
C GLU A 67 -43.21 -5.35 17.00
N LEU A 68 -42.00 -5.74 16.57
CA LEU A 68 -41.52 -7.11 16.67
C LEU A 68 -41.06 -7.47 18.08
N GLY A 69 -41.52 -8.63 18.57
CA GLY A 69 -41.04 -9.22 19.81
C GLY A 69 -39.54 -9.60 19.74
N ARG A 70 -38.91 -9.72 20.92
CA ARG A 70 -37.46 -10.02 21.04
C ARG A 70 -37.04 -11.30 20.32
N LEU A 71 -37.88 -12.34 20.34
CA LEU A 71 -37.61 -13.61 19.66
C LEU A 71 -37.57 -13.42 18.13
N SER A 72 -38.53 -12.71 17.55
CA SER A 72 -38.58 -12.43 16.11
C SER A 72 -37.37 -11.61 15.66
N LYS A 73 -36.99 -10.58 16.41
CA LYS A 73 -35.78 -9.78 16.17
C LYS A 73 -34.52 -10.63 16.18
N THR A 74 -34.41 -11.54 17.14
CA THR A 74 -33.28 -12.49 17.25
C THR A 74 -33.24 -13.41 16.03
N ILE A 75 -34.36 -14.00 15.62
CA ILE A 75 -34.43 -14.87 14.43
C ILE A 75 -34.00 -14.10 13.17
N ILE A 76 -34.48 -12.87 12.99
CA ILE A 76 -34.11 -12.01 11.86
C ILE A 76 -32.60 -11.67 11.91
N ALA A 77 -32.05 -11.41 13.09
CA ALA A 77 -30.63 -11.11 13.26
C ALA A 77 -29.71 -12.27 12.82
N PHE A 78 -30.10 -13.52 13.09
CA PHE A 78 -29.34 -14.71 12.68
C PHE A 78 -29.53 -15.08 11.21
N LEU A 79 -30.55 -14.55 10.52
CA LEU A 79 -30.89 -14.96 9.16
C LEU A 79 -29.77 -14.68 8.14
N PRO A 80 -29.12 -13.49 8.10
CA PRO A 80 -27.97 -13.25 7.23
C PRO A 80 -26.81 -14.21 7.47
N LEU A 81 -26.53 -14.53 8.74
CA LEU A 81 -25.48 -15.46 9.15
C LEU A 81 -25.77 -16.88 8.63
N LEU A 82 -26.97 -17.40 8.91
CA LEU A 82 -27.39 -18.74 8.50
C LEU A 82 -27.46 -18.89 6.98
N LEU A 83 -27.98 -17.87 6.28
CA LEU A 83 -27.97 -17.83 4.82
C LEU A 83 -26.54 -17.85 4.27
N GLY A 84 -25.64 -17.02 4.82
CA GLY A 84 -24.24 -17.00 4.42
C GLY A 84 -23.55 -18.36 4.62
N GLN A 85 -23.80 -19.02 5.76
CA GLN A 85 -23.29 -20.37 6.03
C GLN A 85 -23.83 -21.39 5.02
N GLY A 86 -25.14 -21.40 4.77
CA GLY A 86 -25.77 -22.27 3.79
C GLY A 86 -25.23 -22.07 2.37
N LEU A 87 -25.04 -20.82 1.95
CA LEU A 87 -24.44 -20.48 0.66
C LEU A 87 -22.98 -20.94 0.57
N CYS A 88 -22.19 -20.83 1.64
CA CYS A 88 -20.81 -21.31 1.66
C CYS A 88 -20.75 -22.83 1.55
N VAL A 89 -21.59 -23.55 2.30
CA VAL A 89 -21.72 -25.02 2.20
C VAL A 89 -22.12 -25.42 0.78
N PHE A 90 -23.14 -24.77 0.21
CA PHE A 90 -23.55 -25.02 -1.17
C PHE A 90 -22.41 -24.75 -2.17
N ALA A 91 -21.67 -23.65 -2.00
CA ALA A 91 -20.55 -23.30 -2.87
C ALA A 91 -19.42 -24.34 -2.82
N LEU A 92 -19.11 -24.86 -1.63
CA LEU A 92 -18.06 -25.87 -1.42
C LEU A 92 -18.45 -27.25 -1.94
N PHE A 93 -19.70 -27.69 -1.77
CA PHE A 93 -20.12 -29.05 -2.14
C PHE A 93 -20.70 -29.16 -3.55
N LYS A 94 -21.49 -28.17 -3.99
CA LYS A 94 -22.23 -28.22 -5.26
C LYS A 94 -21.59 -27.36 -6.36
N GLN A 95 -20.94 -26.25 -6.02
CA GLN A 95 -20.33 -25.32 -7.00
C GLN A 95 -18.79 -25.31 -6.94
N LYS A 96 -18.18 -26.51 -6.86
CA LYS A 96 -16.74 -26.70 -6.66
C LYS A 96 -15.85 -25.94 -7.65
N ASN A 97 -16.31 -25.75 -8.89
CA ASN A 97 -15.52 -25.12 -9.96
C ASN A 97 -15.82 -23.62 -10.12
N SER A 98 -16.86 -23.09 -9.49
CA SER A 98 -17.23 -21.68 -9.65
C SER A 98 -16.54 -20.82 -8.61
N ILE A 99 -15.60 -19.98 -9.07
CA ILE A 99 -14.95 -18.97 -8.23
C ILE A 99 -15.98 -17.94 -7.73
N VAL A 100 -16.92 -17.54 -8.59
CA VAL A 100 -17.93 -16.52 -8.27
C VAL A 100 -18.77 -16.96 -7.09
N TRP A 101 -19.25 -18.22 -7.07
CA TRP A 101 -20.01 -18.72 -5.93
C TRP A 101 -19.22 -18.69 -4.63
N LYS A 102 -17.94 -19.05 -4.66
CA LYS A 102 -17.10 -19.09 -3.45
C LYS A 102 -16.75 -17.71 -2.92
N GLU A 103 -16.45 -16.75 -3.79
CA GLU A 103 -16.18 -15.37 -3.39
C GLU A 103 -17.47 -14.71 -2.86
N THR A 104 -18.58 -14.80 -3.60
CA THR A 104 -19.83 -14.16 -3.20
C THR A 104 -20.39 -14.76 -1.92
N SER A 105 -20.41 -16.08 -1.76
CA SER A 105 -20.93 -16.71 -0.53
C SER A 105 -20.09 -16.33 0.69
N ALA A 106 -18.76 -16.28 0.53
CA ALA A 106 -17.86 -15.90 1.62
C ALA A 106 -18.03 -14.42 2.00
N VAL A 107 -18.25 -13.52 1.04
CA VAL A 107 -18.55 -12.11 1.32
C VAL A 107 -19.90 -11.96 2.05
N VAL A 108 -20.93 -12.68 1.61
CA VAL A 108 -22.24 -12.69 2.30
C VAL A 108 -22.10 -13.16 3.74
N LEU A 109 -21.35 -14.24 3.98
CA LEU A 109 -21.12 -14.74 5.34
C LEU A 109 -20.29 -13.76 6.17
N PHE A 110 -19.25 -13.15 5.59
CA PHE A 110 -18.41 -12.15 6.27
C PHE A 110 -19.25 -10.99 6.83
N PHE A 111 -20.14 -10.41 6.02
CA PHE A 111 -21.04 -9.35 6.47
C PHE A 111 -22.23 -9.87 7.30
N GLY A 112 -22.66 -11.11 7.07
CA GLY A 112 -23.70 -11.77 7.86
C GLY A 112 -23.31 -11.94 9.32
N VAL A 113 -22.03 -12.21 9.61
CA VAL A 113 -21.48 -12.21 10.98
C VAL A 113 -21.61 -10.83 11.62
N ALA A 114 -21.16 -9.77 10.93
CA ALA A 114 -21.29 -8.39 11.42
C ALA A 114 -22.75 -8.00 11.70
N ALA A 115 -23.64 -8.25 10.72
CA ALA A 115 -25.07 -7.95 10.85
C ALA A 115 -25.70 -8.65 12.05
N CYS A 116 -25.35 -9.92 12.28
CA CYS A 116 -25.84 -10.68 13.43
C CYS A 116 -25.37 -10.05 14.76
N ILE A 117 -24.08 -9.72 14.89
CA ILE A 117 -23.55 -9.08 16.10
C ILE A 117 -24.26 -7.75 16.36
N SER A 118 -24.36 -6.88 15.34
CA SER A 118 -24.97 -5.55 15.47
C SER A 118 -26.45 -5.62 15.84
N LEU A 119 -27.22 -6.49 15.18
CA LEU A 119 -28.66 -6.61 15.43
C LEU A 119 -28.97 -7.25 16.80
N ILE A 120 -28.16 -8.20 17.26
CA ILE A 120 -28.28 -8.75 18.61
C ILE A 120 -27.91 -7.70 19.66
N ALA A 121 -26.82 -6.95 19.46
CA ALA A 121 -26.43 -5.87 20.35
C ALA A 121 -27.55 -4.82 20.48
N GLN A 122 -28.16 -4.44 19.36
CA GLN A 122 -29.30 -3.51 19.34
C GLN A 122 -30.55 -4.11 20.00
N THR A 123 -30.89 -5.37 19.74
CA THR A 123 -32.11 -6.02 20.28
C THR A 123 -32.06 -6.16 21.81
N TYR A 124 -30.87 -6.41 22.37
CA TYR A 124 -30.66 -6.63 23.80
C TYR A 124 -30.06 -5.42 24.52
N ASN A 125 -29.91 -4.28 23.85
CA ASN A 125 -29.27 -3.07 24.38
C ASN A 125 -27.89 -3.34 25.00
N ILE A 126 -27.09 -4.19 24.36
CA ILE A 126 -25.73 -4.49 24.78
C ILE A 126 -24.89 -3.26 24.44
N SER A 127 -24.39 -2.56 25.45
CA SER A 127 -23.41 -1.50 25.26
C SER A 127 -22.05 -2.08 24.91
N GLY A 128 -21.37 -1.49 23.95
CA GLY A 128 -20.03 -1.88 23.52
C GLY A 128 -19.41 -0.80 22.67
N GLU A 129 -18.09 -0.80 22.58
CA GLU A 129 -17.35 0.12 21.71
C GLU A 129 -17.21 -0.45 20.29
N LEU A 130 -16.99 0.42 19.31
CA LEU A 130 -16.78 -0.01 17.93
C LEU A 130 -15.52 -0.89 17.81
N SER A 131 -14.50 -0.60 18.60
CA SER A 131 -13.27 -1.41 18.73
C SER A 131 -13.57 -2.86 19.13
N ASP A 132 -14.41 -3.08 20.15
CA ASP A 132 -14.81 -4.41 20.64
C ASP A 132 -15.63 -5.17 19.58
N PHE A 133 -16.53 -4.46 18.90
CA PHE A 133 -17.28 -5.01 17.77
C PHE A 133 -16.34 -5.48 16.65
N LEU A 134 -15.40 -4.63 16.23
CA LEU A 134 -14.45 -4.95 15.16
C LEU A 134 -13.54 -6.11 15.54
N LEU A 135 -13.02 -6.14 16.77
CA LEU A 135 -12.21 -7.24 17.28
C LEU A 135 -12.98 -8.56 17.25
N THR A 136 -14.20 -8.57 17.79
CA THR A 136 -15.07 -9.75 17.82
C THR A 136 -15.39 -10.23 16.41
N TRP A 137 -15.73 -9.30 15.52
CA TRP A 137 -16.04 -9.62 14.13
C TRP A 137 -14.84 -10.26 13.43
N MET A 138 -13.65 -9.69 13.54
CA MET A 138 -12.45 -10.24 12.90
C MET A 138 -12.07 -11.60 13.50
N LEU A 139 -12.18 -11.79 14.81
CA LEU A 139 -11.94 -13.10 15.43
C LEU A 139 -12.92 -14.18 14.95
N LEU A 140 -14.18 -13.82 14.68
CA LEU A 140 -15.18 -14.78 14.21
C LEU A 140 -15.04 -15.11 12.72
N VAL A 141 -14.51 -14.19 11.91
CA VAL A 141 -14.35 -14.41 10.45
C VAL A 141 -13.00 -14.99 10.06
N ILE A 142 -12.00 -15.08 10.94
CA ILE A 142 -10.70 -15.69 10.58
C ILE A 142 -10.82 -17.14 10.08
N PRO A 143 -11.67 -18.03 10.65
CA PRO A 143 -11.83 -19.39 10.11
C PRO A 143 -12.33 -19.37 8.66
N LEU A 144 -13.12 -18.36 8.29
CA LEU A 144 -13.64 -18.21 6.93
C LEU A 144 -12.53 -18.01 5.90
N VAL A 145 -11.47 -17.28 6.25
CA VAL A 145 -10.27 -17.07 5.40
C VAL A 145 -9.59 -18.40 5.05
N TYR A 146 -9.63 -19.37 5.97
CA TYR A 146 -9.00 -20.68 5.79
C TYR A 146 -9.90 -21.70 5.10
N ILE A 147 -11.20 -21.67 5.39
CA ILE A 147 -12.17 -22.64 4.87
C ILE A 147 -12.56 -22.30 3.42
N MET A 148 -12.78 -21.02 3.12
CA MET A 148 -13.24 -20.58 1.81
C MET A 148 -12.05 -20.17 0.94
N PRO A 149 -11.93 -20.68 -0.30
CA PRO A 149 -10.90 -20.25 -1.24
C PRO A 149 -11.30 -18.91 -1.91
N SER A 150 -11.51 -17.89 -1.09
CA SER A 150 -11.90 -16.53 -1.46
C SER A 150 -10.74 -15.57 -1.17
N ALA A 151 -10.25 -14.88 -2.19
CA ALA A 151 -9.27 -13.83 -1.99
C ALA A 151 -9.91 -12.59 -1.37
N VAL A 152 -11.18 -12.30 -1.72
CA VAL A 152 -11.89 -11.12 -1.20
C VAL A 152 -12.05 -11.20 0.32
N THR A 153 -12.34 -12.37 0.89
CA THR A 153 -12.42 -12.53 2.35
C THR A 153 -11.11 -12.18 3.04
N ALA A 154 -9.96 -12.60 2.50
CA ALA A 154 -8.65 -12.23 3.05
C ALA A 154 -8.41 -10.71 2.97
N LEU A 155 -8.77 -10.06 1.86
CA LEU A 155 -8.67 -8.60 1.72
C LEU A 155 -9.58 -7.87 2.70
N LEU A 156 -10.83 -8.32 2.86
CA LEU A 156 -11.79 -7.76 3.81
C LEU A 156 -11.33 -7.96 5.26
N TYR A 157 -10.74 -9.11 5.59
CA TYR A 157 -10.13 -9.35 6.89
C TYR A 157 -9.00 -8.35 7.17
N VAL A 158 -8.05 -8.19 6.24
CA VAL A 158 -6.95 -7.20 6.38
C VAL A 158 -7.51 -5.79 6.50
N GLY A 159 -8.54 -5.44 5.72
CA GLY A 159 -9.26 -4.17 5.83
C GLY A 159 -9.89 -3.96 7.21
N GLY A 160 -10.57 -4.98 7.74
CA GLY A 160 -11.24 -4.93 9.05
C GLY A 160 -10.27 -4.81 10.22
N ILE A 161 -9.14 -5.54 10.20
CA ILE A 161 -8.11 -5.37 11.24
C ILE A 161 -7.40 -4.00 11.12
N THR A 162 -7.32 -3.44 9.92
CA THR A 162 -6.80 -2.07 9.71
C THR A 162 -7.78 -1.03 10.23
N TRP A 163 -9.09 -1.25 10.07
CA TRP A 163 -10.09 -0.40 10.69
C TRP A 163 -9.99 -0.49 12.21
N TYR A 164 -9.87 -1.70 12.77
CA TYR A 164 -9.69 -1.90 14.20
C TYR A 164 -8.49 -1.11 14.75
N VAL A 165 -7.32 -1.19 14.12
CA VAL A 165 -6.13 -0.46 14.60
C VAL A 165 -6.32 1.07 14.51
N CYS A 166 -7.00 1.57 13.49
CA CYS A 166 -7.31 3.00 13.37
C CYS A 166 -8.33 3.47 14.41
N GLU A 167 -9.36 2.67 14.67
CA GLU A 167 -10.38 3.01 15.67
C GLU A 167 -9.74 3.17 17.05
N VAL A 168 -8.92 2.20 17.43
CA VAL A 168 -8.29 2.17 18.74
C VAL A 168 -7.17 3.23 18.86
N GLY A 169 -6.32 3.37 17.84
CA GLY A 169 -5.12 4.21 17.93
C GLY A 169 -5.23 5.63 17.36
N TYR A 170 -6.23 5.94 16.52
CA TYR A 170 -6.40 7.27 15.92
C TYR A 170 -7.75 7.92 16.21
N PHE A 171 -8.86 7.18 16.24
CA PHE A 171 -10.20 7.77 16.29
C PHE A 171 -10.81 7.80 17.71
N GLY A 172 -10.32 6.98 18.63
CA GLY A 172 -10.75 6.92 20.05
C GLY A 172 -10.34 8.12 20.92
N TYR A 173 -10.51 9.36 20.43
CA TYR A 173 -10.02 10.62 21.02
C TYR A 173 -10.48 10.93 22.46
N SER A 174 -11.42 10.18 23.05
CA SER A 174 -12.11 10.60 24.28
C SER A 174 -11.70 9.88 25.56
N ARG A 175 -10.87 8.84 25.50
CA ARG A 175 -10.41 8.08 26.69
C ARG A 175 -9.00 7.60 26.44
N ALA A 176 -8.22 7.44 27.52
CA ALA A 176 -6.86 6.86 27.50
C ALA A 176 -6.78 5.84 26.37
N SER A 177 -6.14 6.25 25.27
CA SER A 177 -6.15 5.42 24.08
C SER A 177 -5.42 4.13 24.49
N HIS A 178 -5.86 3.00 23.98
CA HIS A 178 -5.19 1.76 24.31
C HIS A 178 -4.25 1.50 23.15
N ILE A 179 -2.99 1.20 23.44
CA ILE A 179 -2.09 0.77 22.36
C ILE A 179 -2.71 -0.50 21.74
N PRO A 180 -2.91 -0.56 20.40
CA PRO A 180 -3.74 -1.59 19.75
C PRO A 180 -2.99 -2.93 19.61
N TYR A 181 -2.50 -3.50 20.70
CA TYR A 181 -1.70 -4.73 20.71
C TYR A 181 -2.41 -5.93 20.06
N TYR A 182 -3.74 -6.01 20.13
CA TYR A 182 -4.50 -7.09 19.50
C TYR A 182 -4.42 -7.08 17.97
N TYR A 183 -4.09 -5.94 17.33
CA TYR A 183 -3.81 -5.90 15.90
C TYR A 183 -2.68 -6.87 15.52
N ILE A 184 -1.62 -6.95 16.34
CA ILE A 184 -0.49 -7.86 16.08
C ILE A 184 -0.97 -9.31 16.12
N GLY A 185 -1.80 -9.67 17.11
CA GLY A 185 -2.39 -11.01 17.20
C GLY A 185 -3.24 -11.36 15.98
N LEU A 186 -4.11 -10.45 15.55
CA LEU A 186 -4.95 -10.62 14.36
C LEU A 186 -4.11 -10.74 13.07
N LEU A 187 -3.04 -9.95 12.94
CA LEU A 187 -2.13 -10.04 11.81
C LEU A 187 -1.40 -11.39 11.78
N VAL A 188 -0.91 -11.87 12.93
CA VAL A 188 -0.27 -13.20 13.05
C VAL A 188 -1.22 -14.32 12.62
N LEU A 189 -2.51 -14.21 12.95
CA LEU A 189 -3.51 -15.22 12.58
C LEU A 189 -3.70 -15.39 11.07
N ILE A 190 -3.38 -14.41 10.23
CA ILE A 190 -3.48 -14.53 8.76
C ILE A 190 -2.14 -14.92 8.09
N VAL A 191 -1.02 -14.87 8.82
CA VAL A 191 0.33 -15.20 8.28
C VAL A 191 0.40 -16.58 7.62
N PRO A 192 -0.13 -17.67 8.21
CA PRO A 192 -0.08 -19.00 7.57
C PRO A 192 -0.77 -19.01 6.19
N HIS A 193 -1.91 -18.33 6.05
CA HIS A 193 -2.61 -18.20 4.78
C HIS A 193 -1.76 -17.45 3.74
N ILE A 194 -1.14 -16.34 4.14
CA ILE A 194 -0.25 -15.54 3.27
C ILE A 194 0.94 -16.40 2.80
N TYR A 195 1.55 -17.16 3.71
CA TYR A 195 2.67 -18.05 3.41
C TYR A 195 2.30 -19.13 2.39
N GLN A 196 1.10 -19.72 2.50
CA GLN A 196 0.61 -20.69 1.51
C GLN A 196 0.46 -20.09 0.11
N TYR A 197 -0.05 -18.86 0.00
CA TYR A 197 -0.14 -18.16 -1.28
C TYR A 197 1.24 -17.79 -1.84
N TRP A 198 2.15 -17.35 -0.99
CA TRP A 198 3.52 -17.04 -1.40
C TRP A 198 4.23 -18.28 -1.96
N LYS A 199 4.12 -19.43 -1.29
CA LYS A 199 4.78 -20.67 -1.73
C LYS A 199 4.19 -21.24 -3.03
N ASN A 200 2.86 -21.19 -3.19
CA ASN A 200 2.18 -21.90 -4.27
C ASN A 200 1.74 -21.02 -5.45
N LYS A 201 1.55 -19.71 -5.24
CA LYS A 201 0.88 -18.79 -6.19
C LYS A 201 1.40 -17.35 -6.11
N LYS A 202 2.72 -17.16 -5.93
CA LYS A 202 3.35 -15.83 -5.80
C LYS A 202 3.04 -14.84 -6.92
N ASP A 203 2.86 -15.31 -8.15
CA ASP A 203 2.63 -14.44 -9.31
C ASP A 203 1.13 -14.18 -9.58
N SER A 204 0.25 -14.71 -8.72
CA SER A 204 -1.20 -14.52 -8.90
C SER A 204 -1.64 -13.11 -8.51
N ASN A 205 -2.56 -12.53 -9.29
CA ASN A 205 -3.16 -11.22 -8.98
C ASN A 205 -3.76 -11.15 -7.57
N ARG A 206 -4.25 -12.28 -7.05
CA ARG A 206 -4.82 -12.39 -5.69
C ARG A 206 -3.76 -12.15 -4.63
N PHE A 207 -2.60 -12.80 -4.77
CA PHE A 207 -1.49 -12.59 -3.85
C PHE A 207 -0.93 -11.17 -3.95
N ILE A 208 -0.82 -10.63 -5.17
CA ILE A 208 -0.36 -9.24 -5.38
C ILE A 208 -1.28 -8.26 -4.63
N LEU A 209 -2.59 -8.37 -4.79
CA LEU A 209 -3.56 -7.51 -4.07
C LEU A 209 -3.49 -7.69 -2.56
N LEU A 210 -3.33 -8.93 -2.08
CA LEU A 210 -3.18 -9.20 -0.65
C LEU A 210 -1.89 -8.59 -0.09
N ALA A 211 -0.78 -8.68 -0.82
CA ALA A 211 0.48 -8.07 -0.45
C ALA A 211 0.40 -6.53 -0.42
N TRP A 212 -0.33 -5.91 -1.36
CA TRP A 212 -0.66 -4.47 -1.30
C TRP A 212 -1.43 -4.12 -0.03
N MET A 213 -2.50 -4.85 0.26
CA MET A 213 -3.34 -4.61 1.44
C MET A 213 -2.55 -4.73 2.75
N ILE A 214 -1.70 -5.75 2.87
CA ILE A 214 -0.87 -5.94 4.08
C ILE A 214 0.17 -4.84 4.21
N THR A 215 0.85 -4.48 3.12
CA THR A 215 1.88 -3.43 3.14
C THR A 215 1.28 -2.08 3.54
N LEU A 216 0.09 -1.76 3.01
CA LEU A 216 -0.66 -0.56 3.39
C LEU A 216 -1.17 -0.62 4.83
N SER A 217 -1.72 -1.77 5.25
CA SER A 217 -2.17 -2.00 6.63
C SER A 217 -1.05 -1.74 7.64
N LEU A 218 0.14 -2.31 7.42
CA LEU A 218 1.31 -2.09 8.26
C LEU A 218 1.75 -0.61 8.28
N THR A 219 1.70 0.04 7.12
CA THR A 219 2.04 1.47 7.00
C THR A 219 1.10 2.34 7.83
N ILE A 220 -0.21 2.06 7.78
CA ILE A 220 -1.22 2.78 8.55
C ILE A 220 -1.10 2.45 10.04
N ALA A 221 -0.88 1.17 10.37
CA ALA A 221 -0.87 0.68 11.74
C ALA A 221 0.28 1.26 12.57
N LEU A 222 1.47 1.49 12.01
CA LEU A 222 2.66 1.87 12.80
C LEU A 222 2.43 3.11 13.67
N GLY A 223 1.84 4.18 13.13
CA GLY A 223 1.56 5.41 13.87
C GLY A 223 0.47 5.24 14.93
N ALA A 224 -0.41 4.24 14.82
CA ALA A 224 -1.45 3.99 15.81
C ALA A 224 -0.88 3.52 17.15
N PHE A 225 0.39 3.08 17.19
CA PHE A 225 1.09 2.71 18.41
C PHE A 225 1.77 3.90 19.10
N SER A 226 1.73 5.12 18.53
CA SER A 226 2.52 6.27 19.00
C SER A 226 1.91 7.07 20.15
N GLU A 227 0.90 6.57 20.84
CA GLU A 227 0.11 7.30 21.84
C GLU A 227 0.93 8.06 22.90
N SER A 228 2.01 7.47 23.42
CA SER A 228 2.93 8.14 24.37
C SER A 228 4.06 8.92 23.69
N SER A 229 4.25 8.72 22.38
CA SER A 229 5.32 9.27 21.56
C SER A 229 4.91 10.50 20.76
N PHE A 230 3.70 11.05 20.96
CA PHE A 230 3.35 12.39 20.47
C PHE A 230 4.27 13.48 21.05
N ASN A 231 4.90 13.22 22.20
CA ASN A 231 5.94 14.07 22.77
C ASN A 231 7.30 13.94 22.07
N SER A 232 7.46 12.95 21.18
CA SER A 232 8.71 12.70 20.45
C SER A 232 8.44 12.22 19.00
N PRO A 233 7.75 13.05 18.19
CA PRO A 233 7.33 12.71 16.82
C PRO A 233 8.51 12.40 15.87
N GLU A 234 9.72 12.83 16.22
CA GLU A 234 10.95 12.52 15.49
C GLU A 234 11.27 11.02 15.50
N TRP A 235 11.06 10.32 16.62
CA TRP A 235 11.29 8.88 16.71
C TRP A 235 10.21 8.08 16.01
N VAL A 236 8.97 8.60 15.96
CA VAL A 236 7.91 8.03 15.13
C VAL A 236 8.30 8.08 13.66
N SER A 237 8.75 9.25 13.19
CA SER A 237 9.26 9.43 11.82
C SER A 237 10.46 8.51 11.52
N CYS A 238 11.35 8.32 12.50
CA CYS A 238 12.47 7.41 12.38
C CYS A 238 12.03 5.94 12.23
N ALA A 239 11.02 5.50 12.98
CA ALA A 239 10.48 4.15 12.84
C ALA A 239 9.82 3.96 11.47
N TYR A 240 9.11 4.96 10.97
CA TYR A 240 8.52 4.93 9.63
C TYR A 240 9.57 4.79 8.53
N ILE A 241 10.65 5.59 8.54
CA ILE A 241 11.69 5.47 7.51
C ILE A 241 12.43 4.13 7.62
N ALA A 242 12.63 3.60 8.84
CA ALA A 242 13.24 2.29 9.06
C ALA A 242 12.35 1.17 8.49
N MET A 243 11.04 1.21 8.75
CA MET A 243 10.06 0.28 8.16
C MET A 243 10.05 0.36 6.63
N PHE A 244 10.09 1.56 6.05
CA PHE A 244 10.15 1.71 4.59
C PHE A 244 11.48 1.23 4.00
N CYS A 245 12.60 1.34 4.73
CA CYS A 245 13.86 0.70 4.36
C CYS A 245 13.74 -0.83 4.36
N ILE A 246 13.09 -1.41 5.37
CA ILE A 246 12.79 -2.86 5.39
C ILE A 246 11.94 -3.26 4.18
N PHE A 247 10.87 -2.52 3.87
CA PHE A 247 10.03 -2.82 2.69
C PHE A 247 10.83 -2.70 1.39
N TYR A 248 11.63 -1.66 1.24
CA TYR A 248 12.47 -1.45 0.07
C TYR A 248 13.46 -2.61 -0.12
N LEU A 249 14.17 -3.00 0.94
CA LEU A 249 15.16 -4.08 0.92
C LEU A 249 14.50 -5.46 0.73
N ALA A 250 13.38 -5.72 1.40
CA ALA A 250 12.61 -6.95 1.22
C ALA A 250 12.07 -7.07 -0.21
N GLY A 251 11.60 -5.95 -0.79
CA GLY A 251 11.17 -5.88 -2.19
C GLY A 251 12.29 -6.14 -3.20
N ARG A 252 13.57 -5.96 -2.80
CA ARG A 252 14.74 -6.29 -3.63
C ARG A 252 15.24 -7.73 -3.47
N SER A 253 14.65 -8.51 -2.58
CA SER A 253 15.03 -9.91 -2.37
C SER A 253 14.76 -10.75 -3.62
N GLU A 254 15.41 -11.93 -3.71
CA GLU A 254 15.26 -12.87 -4.82
C GLU A 254 13.79 -13.25 -5.10
N ALA A 255 12.96 -13.24 -4.06
CA ALA A 255 11.54 -13.56 -4.17
C ALA A 255 10.76 -12.54 -5.05
N PHE A 256 11.23 -11.29 -5.15
CA PHE A 256 10.50 -10.18 -5.76
C PHE A 256 11.30 -9.37 -6.80
N GLU A 257 12.61 -9.63 -6.96
CA GLU A 257 13.50 -8.85 -7.82
C GLU A 257 13.06 -8.83 -9.30
N ASN A 258 12.51 -9.93 -9.80
CA ASN A 258 12.06 -10.05 -11.19
C ASN A 258 10.59 -9.61 -11.39
N ASN A 259 9.91 -9.20 -10.32
CA ASN A 259 8.52 -8.79 -10.41
C ASN A 259 8.40 -7.40 -11.03
N ARG A 260 7.33 -7.19 -11.80
CA ARG A 260 6.94 -5.83 -12.23
C ARG A 260 6.70 -4.96 -11.01
N LEU A 261 6.91 -3.64 -11.15
CA LEU A 261 6.77 -2.67 -10.04
C LEU A 261 5.44 -2.84 -9.27
N PHE A 262 4.31 -2.93 -9.97
CA PHE A 262 2.99 -3.13 -9.34
C PHE A 262 2.83 -4.50 -8.66
N ALA A 263 3.56 -5.52 -9.11
CA ALA A 263 3.58 -6.83 -8.47
C ALA A 263 4.57 -6.89 -7.27
N ASN A 264 5.17 -5.75 -6.91
CA ASN A 264 6.10 -5.59 -5.81
C ASN A 264 5.70 -4.40 -4.91
N PRO A 265 4.64 -4.57 -4.09
CA PRO A 265 4.16 -3.52 -3.20
C PRO A 265 5.21 -3.08 -2.18
N PHE A 266 6.03 -4.00 -1.68
CA PHE A 266 7.10 -3.71 -0.73
C PHE A 266 8.12 -2.73 -1.32
N LEU A 267 8.60 -2.98 -2.54
CA LEU A 267 9.52 -2.06 -3.23
C LEU A 267 8.86 -0.71 -3.48
N SER A 268 7.61 -0.69 -3.94
CA SER A 268 6.88 0.53 -4.32
C SER A 268 6.60 1.42 -3.11
N ILE A 269 5.97 0.88 -2.06
CA ILE A 269 5.66 1.61 -0.83
C ILE A 269 6.94 1.96 -0.08
N GLY A 270 7.93 1.07 -0.01
CA GLY A 270 9.22 1.34 0.60
C GLY A 270 9.95 2.51 -0.06
N ALA A 271 10.07 2.50 -1.39
CA ALA A 271 10.73 3.59 -2.12
C ALA A 271 9.98 4.93 -1.96
N LEU A 272 8.66 4.93 -2.14
CA LEU A 272 7.85 6.15 -2.01
C LEU A 272 7.85 6.69 -0.58
N GLY A 273 7.75 5.82 0.43
CA GLY A 273 7.78 6.20 1.84
C GLY A 273 9.13 6.78 2.28
N ILE A 274 10.24 6.20 1.83
CA ILE A 274 11.58 6.76 2.05
C ILE A 274 11.68 8.16 1.43
N LEU A 275 11.31 8.32 0.16
CA LEU A 275 11.38 9.63 -0.50
C LEU A 275 10.48 10.66 0.17
N PHE A 276 9.25 10.28 0.52
CA PHE A 276 8.32 11.15 1.23
C PHE A 276 8.94 11.69 2.52
N LEU A 277 9.52 10.81 3.35
CA LEU A 277 10.15 11.23 4.61
C LEU A 277 11.44 12.00 4.41
N LEU A 278 12.27 11.64 3.44
CA LEU A 278 13.48 12.42 3.13
C LEU A 278 13.10 13.85 2.70
N PHE A 279 12.09 14.00 1.83
CA PHE A 279 11.61 15.31 1.42
C PHE A 279 10.94 16.06 2.57
N PHE A 280 10.20 15.39 3.43
CA PHE A 280 9.63 15.98 4.64
C PHE A 280 10.74 16.55 5.54
N TRP A 281 11.77 15.76 5.86
CA TRP A 281 12.94 16.19 6.63
C TRP A 281 13.94 17.06 5.84
N SER A 282 13.64 17.44 4.59
CA SER A 282 14.52 18.33 3.80
C SER A 282 14.34 19.80 4.13
N PHE A 283 13.30 20.17 4.89
CA PHE A 283 13.01 21.54 5.30
C PHE A 283 13.52 21.80 6.71
N GLU A 284 14.24 22.91 6.91
CA GLU A 284 14.79 23.29 8.22
C GLU A 284 13.70 23.48 9.28
N GLY A 285 12.57 24.07 8.91
CA GLY A 285 11.42 24.26 9.80
C GLY A 285 10.88 22.97 10.44
N ILE A 286 11.03 21.82 9.76
CA ILE A 286 10.64 20.52 10.33
C ILE A 286 11.58 20.12 11.47
N TRP A 287 12.90 20.29 11.28
CA TRP A 287 13.87 20.01 12.32
C TRP A 287 13.65 20.89 13.54
N SER A 288 13.46 22.20 13.35
CA SER A 288 13.24 23.13 14.47
C SER A 288 11.97 22.78 15.23
N ASN A 289 10.87 22.48 14.54
CA ASN A 289 9.58 22.21 15.18
C ASN A 289 9.53 20.85 15.88
N MET A 290 10.18 19.82 15.31
CA MET A 290 10.19 18.48 15.88
C MET A 290 11.21 18.32 17.01
N LEU A 291 12.31 19.10 17.00
CA LEU A 291 13.35 19.04 18.04
C LEU A 291 13.15 20.07 19.16
N HIS A 292 12.28 21.07 18.99
CA HIS A 292 11.95 21.99 20.08
C HIS A 292 11.01 21.31 21.09
N PRO A 293 11.33 21.30 22.39
CA PRO A 293 10.42 20.78 23.41
C PRO A 293 9.16 21.64 23.42
N TYR A 294 8.03 21.10 22.93
CA TYR A 294 6.73 21.76 23.04
C TYR A 294 6.25 21.86 24.51
N TYR A 295 6.91 21.13 25.42
CA TYR A 295 6.75 21.18 26.87
C TYR A 295 8.14 21.16 27.53
N GLY A 296 8.36 22.04 28.52
CA GLY A 296 9.68 22.55 28.91
C GLY A 296 10.75 21.56 29.39
N ASN A 297 12.00 22.03 29.37
CA ASN A 297 13.20 21.55 30.08
C ASN A 297 13.33 20.03 30.32
N THR A 298 13.00 19.18 29.35
CA THR A 298 13.49 17.81 29.35
C THR A 298 14.95 17.83 28.91
N GLU A 299 15.83 17.62 29.87
CA GLU A 299 17.24 17.36 29.58
C GLU A 299 17.34 16.19 28.59
N ARG A 300 18.37 16.21 27.73
CA ARG A 300 18.64 15.21 26.67
C ARG A 300 18.65 13.76 27.13
N SER A 301 18.63 13.47 28.43
CA SER A 301 18.64 12.12 29.00
C SER A 301 17.35 11.31 28.76
N ASP A 302 16.25 11.94 28.37
CA ASP A 302 14.94 11.28 28.43
C ASP A 302 14.53 10.51 27.16
N PHE A 303 15.24 10.64 26.04
CA PHE A 303 14.90 9.88 24.82
C PHE A 303 15.07 8.36 24.99
N PHE A 304 15.91 7.92 25.94
CA PHE A 304 16.04 6.51 26.31
C PHE A 304 14.77 5.93 26.97
N TYR A 305 13.75 6.74 27.26
CA TYR A 305 12.46 6.25 27.73
C TYR A 305 11.37 6.25 26.65
N VAL A 306 11.72 6.60 25.41
CA VAL A 306 10.78 6.66 24.28
C VAL A 306 10.70 5.27 23.60
N PRO A 307 9.55 4.57 23.61
CA PRO A 307 9.44 3.23 23.00
C PRO A 307 9.79 3.21 21.50
N PHE A 308 9.45 4.28 20.77
CA PHE A 308 9.73 4.40 19.34
C PHE A 308 11.23 4.55 19.02
N PHE A 309 12.05 5.01 19.97
CA PHE A 309 13.51 4.98 19.83
C PHE A 309 13.99 3.52 19.68
N TYR A 310 13.59 2.67 20.62
CA TYR A 310 13.97 1.25 20.61
C TYR A 310 13.36 0.49 19.43
N LEU A 311 12.12 0.81 19.05
CA LEU A 311 11.49 0.23 17.87
C LEU A 311 12.25 0.61 16.59
N SER A 312 12.61 1.89 16.44
CA SER A 312 13.43 2.36 15.32
C SER A 312 14.76 1.63 15.27
N PHE A 313 15.45 1.53 16.40
CA PHE A 313 16.72 0.81 16.51
C PHE A 313 16.58 -0.66 16.11
N ALA A 314 15.57 -1.37 16.62
CA ALA A 314 15.30 -2.76 16.27
C ALA A 314 15.01 -2.93 14.77
N MET A 315 14.19 -2.05 14.17
CA MET A 315 13.91 -2.07 12.73
C MET A 315 15.17 -1.80 11.89
N LEU A 316 16.06 -0.92 12.35
CA LEU A 316 17.33 -0.67 11.67
C LEU A 316 18.25 -1.89 11.71
N LEU A 317 18.28 -2.64 12.82
CA LEU A 317 19.02 -3.91 12.87
C LEU A 317 18.48 -4.92 11.85
N VAL A 318 17.16 -4.97 11.66
CA VAL A 318 16.54 -5.80 10.61
C VAL A 318 16.92 -5.31 9.21
N ALA A 319 16.91 -4.01 8.96
CA ALA A 319 17.34 -3.44 7.68
C ALA A 319 18.82 -3.74 7.39
N ILE A 320 19.70 -3.60 8.38
CA ILE A 320 21.13 -3.96 8.27
C ILE A 320 21.28 -5.46 7.99
N TRP A 321 20.54 -6.31 8.69
CA TRP A 321 20.53 -7.76 8.44
C TRP A 321 20.12 -8.08 6.99
N LEU A 322 19.07 -7.44 6.46
CA LEU A 322 18.66 -7.60 5.06
C LEU A 322 19.75 -7.18 4.07
N ILE A 323 20.47 -6.09 4.34
CA ILE A 323 21.61 -5.65 3.52
C ILE A 323 22.72 -6.71 3.54
N VAL A 324 23.03 -7.27 4.71
CA VAL A 324 24.05 -8.33 4.84
C VAL A 324 23.63 -9.60 4.09
N VAL A 325 22.34 -9.98 4.14
CA VAL A 325 21.80 -11.12 3.39
C VAL A 325 21.91 -10.86 1.88
N ASP A 326 21.53 -9.67 1.40
CA ASP A 326 21.64 -9.31 -0.02
C ASP A 326 23.11 -9.32 -0.50
N TYR A 327 24.02 -8.81 0.34
CA TYR A 327 25.46 -8.85 0.08
C TYR A 327 25.99 -10.28 -0.10
N ARG A 328 25.65 -11.19 0.84
CA ARG A 328 26.06 -12.61 0.78
C ARG A 328 25.53 -13.30 -0.47
N ARG A 329 24.33 -12.93 -0.92
CA ARG A 329 23.69 -13.47 -2.12
C ARG A 329 24.40 -13.05 -3.40
N VAL A 330 24.62 -11.76 -3.60
CA VAL A 330 25.17 -11.22 -4.87
C VAL A 330 26.71 -11.26 -4.89
N ASN A 331 27.33 -11.57 -3.75
CA ASN A 331 28.78 -11.63 -3.54
C ASN A 331 29.51 -10.36 -4.01
N LYS A 332 28.80 -9.22 -3.92
CA LYS A 332 29.27 -7.87 -4.29
C LYS A 332 28.64 -6.87 -3.34
N VAL A 333 29.44 -5.90 -2.87
CA VAL A 333 28.93 -4.79 -2.07
C VAL A 333 28.10 -3.90 -2.99
N ILE A 334 26.80 -4.14 -3.05
CA ILE A 334 25.86 -3.23 -3.71
C ILE A 334 25.47 -2.19 -2.67
N PHE A 335 26.28 -1.14 -2.57
CA PHE A 335 25.88 0.04 -1.82
C PHE A 335 24.68 0.68 -2.54
N ASP A 336 23.51 0.66 -1.90
CA ASP A 336 22.30 1.33 -2.37
C ASP A 336 21.88 2.37 -1.31
N PRO A 337 22.04 3.68 -1.59
CA PRO A 337 21.80 4.71 -0.60
C PRO A 337 20.35 4.74 -0.12
N MET A 338 19.39 4.25 -0.91
CA MET A 338 17.99 4.25 -0.50
C MET A 338 17.78 3.38 0.75
N GLY A 339 18.38 2.18 0.79
CA GLY A 339 18.29 1.26 1.93
C GLY A 339 18.99 1.75 3.21
N PHE A 340 19.91 2.73 3.11
CA PHE A 340 20.61 3.32 4.25
C PHE A 340 19.94 4.60 4.78
N SER A 341 18.85 5.07 4.15
CA SER A 341 18.21 6.34 4.51
C SER A 341 17.70 6.38 5.96
N GLY A 342 17.20 5.24 6.46
CA GLY A 342 16.78 5.14 7.86
C GLY A 342 17.93 5.25 8.85
N LEU A 343 19.08 4.64 8.54
CA LEU A 343 20.29 4.75 9.38
C LEU A 343 20.80 6.19 9.40
N LEU A 344 20.79 6.87 8.25
CA LEU A 344 21.17 8.27 8.17
C LEU A 344 20.26 9.13 9.05
N LEU A 345 18.93 9.01 8.92
CA LEU A 345 18.01 9.82 9.73
C LEU A 345 18.19 9.55 11.22
N PHE A 346 18.35 8.30 11.62
CA PHE A 346 18.61 7.93 13.03
C PHE A 346 19.87 8.61 13.58
N LEU A 347 20.99 8.55 12.84
CA LEU A 347 22.23 9.19 13.24
C LEU A 347 22.11 10.72 13.28
N LEU A 348 21.39 11.31 12.33
CA LEU A 348 21.13 12.75 12.33
C LEU A 348 20.29 13.15 13.54
N LEU A 349 19.22 12.42 13.88
CA LEU A 349 18.39 12.74 15.06
C LEU A 349 19.20 12.73 16.38
N LEU A 350 20.20 11.87 16.49
CA LEU A 350 21.10 11.85 17.66
C LEU A 350 21.99 13.09 17.78
N VAL A 351 22.30 13.78 16.67
CA VAL A 351 23.31 14.87 16.62
C VAL A 351 22.68 16.23 16.27
N ALA A 352 21.53 16.24 15.59
CA ALA A 352 20.88 17.41 15.00
C ALA A 352 20.39 18.43 16.02
N GLY A 353 20.13 18.02 17.26
CA GLY A 353 19.65 18.91 18.32
C GLY A 353 20.58 20.10 18.65
N ASN A 354 21.82 20.11 18.17
CA ASN A 354 22.74 21.26 18.31
C ASN A 354 22.76 22.16 17.07
N ASN A 355 22.28 21.69 15.91
CA ASN A 355 22.40 22.38 14.63
C ASN A 355 21.38 21.85 13.59
N PRO A 356 20.13 22.37 13.59
CA PRO A 356 19.10 21.98 12.62
C PRO A 356 19.50 22.22 11.16
N LEU A 357 20.25 23.30 10.89
CA LEU A 357 20.80 23.62 9.57
C LEU A 357 21.73 22.51 9.06
N PHE A 358 22.62 22.00 9.91
CA PHE A 358 23.51 20.90 9.57
C PHE A 358 22.74 19.66 9.12
N ALA A 359 21.73 19.25 9.88
CA ALA A 359 20.91 18.08 9.55
C ALA A 359 20.13 18.26 8.24
N THR A 360 19.58 19.46 8.05
CA THR A 360 18.88 19.85 6.81
C THR A 360 19.80 19.75 5.59
N LEU A 361 21.03 20.26 5.69
CA LEU A 361 22.02 20.19 4.60
C LEU A 361 22.39 18.74 4.28
N ILE A 362 22.59 17.89 5.29
CA ILE A 362 22.93 16.47 5.08
C ILE A 362 21.78 15.72 4.43
N ILE A 363 20.51 15.94 4.82
CA ILE A 363 19.37 15.31 4.15
C ILE A 363 19.27 15.75 2.69
N ASN A 364 19.40 17.04 2.39
CA ASN A 364 19.35 17.53 1.00
C ASN A 364 20.50 16.95 0.16
N ALA A 365 21.71 16.89 0.71
CA ALA A 365 22.84 16.23 0.07
C ALA A 365 22.60 14.73 -0.14
N TRP A 366 21.95 14.05 0.80
CA TRP A 366 21.58 12.65 0.67
C TRP A 366 20.54 12.40 -0.41
N ILE A 367 19.50 13.24 -0.50
CA ILE A 367 18.49 13.15 -1.57
C ILE A 367 19.17 13.31 -2.94
N LEU A 368 20.06 14.30 -3.07
CA LEU A 368 20.82 14.50 -4.31
C LEU A 368 21.69 13.27 -4.63
N PHE A 369 22.35 12.71 -3.63
CA PHE A 369 23.16 11.50 -3.78
C PHE A 369 22.33 10.28 -4.21
N VAL A 370 21.16 10.06 -3.61
CA VAL A 370 20.19 9.03 -4.03
C VAL A 370 19.75 9.25 -5.48
N ALA A 371 19.45 10.50 -5.86
CA ALA A 371 19.03 10.83 -7.21
C ALA A 371 20.11 10.55 -8.25
N VAL A 372 21.34 11.01 -8.01
CA VAL A 372 22.51 10.76 -8.86
C VAL A 372 22.83 9.27 -8.94
N PHE A 373 22.70 8.53 -7.84
CA PHE A 373 22.87 7.08 -7.81
C PHE A 373 21.90 6.39 -8.78
N PHE A 374 20.61 6.71 -8.74
CA PHE A 374 19.62 6.10 -9.65
C PHE A 374 19.79 6.53 -11.11
N ILE A 375 20.16 7.79 -11.37
CA ILE A 375 20.52 8.25 -12.72
C ILE A 375 21.69 7.43 -13.27
N ARG A 376 22.78 7.32 -12.50
CA ARG A 376 23.96 6.55 -12.91
C ARG A 376 23.63 5.08 -13.08
N LYS A 377 22.89 4.48 -12.16
CA LYS A 377 22.44 3.08 -12.23
C LYS A 377 21.63 2.85 -13.51
N GLY A 378 20.62 3.67 -13.77
CA GLY A 378 19.78 3.56 -14.97
C GLY A 378 20.54 3.79 -16.27
N ALA A 379 21.53 4.69 -16.29
CA ALA A 379 22.38 4.96 -17.45
C ALA A 379 23.35 3.81 -17.76
N ILE A 380 23.88 3.14 -16.73
CA ILE A 380 24.78 1.99 -16.89
C ILE A 380 24.01 0.75 -17.34
N THR A 381 22.80 0.52 -16.78
CA THR A 381 21.97 -0.64 -17.09
C THR A 381 21.05 -0.44 -18.30
N ASP A 382 21.16 0.68 -19.02
CA ASP A 382 20.25 1.14 -20.09
C ASP A 382 18.75 1.00 -19.73
N HIS A 383 18.42 1.23 -18.45
CA HIS A 383 17.07 1.06 -17.94
C HIS A 383 16.40 2.43 -17.74
N LEU A 384 15.69 2.89 -18.78
CA LEU A 384 15.03 4.20 -18.81
C LEU A 384 14.14 4.48 -17.59
N GLY A 385 13.43 3.47 -17.08
CA GLY A 385 12.59 3.65 -15.89
C GLY A 385 13.37 4.04 -14.63
N ILE A 386 14.57 3.47 -14.41
CA ILE A 386 15.40 3.74 -13.23
C ILE A 386 16.09 5.11 -13.39
N LEU A 387 16.54 5.42 -14.60
CA LEU A 387 17.11 6.73 -14.93
C LEU A 387 16.08 7.84 -14.71
N ASN A 388 14.86 7.67 -15.25
CA ASN A 388 13.77 8.64 -15.09
C ASN A 388 13.36 8.78 -13.62
N PHE A 389 13.37 7.70 -12.84
CA PHE A 389 13.12 7.77 -11.40
C PHE A 389 14.11 8.70 -10.68
N GLY A 390 15.42 8.57 -10.95
CA GLY A 390 16.42 9.47 -10.40
C GLY A 390 16.26 10.92 -10.86
N LEU A 391 15.94 11.14 -12.14
CA LEU A 391 15.63 12.46 -12.69
C LEU A 391 14.39 13.09 -12.02
N THR A 392 13.34 12.32 -11.75
CA THR A 392 12.16 12.78 -11.02
C THR A 392 12.52 13.22 -9.60
N ILE A 393 13.42 12.53 -8.90
CA ILE A 393 13.89 12.96 -7.57
C ILE A 393 14.59 14.32 -7.65
N ILE A 394 15.45 14.56 -8.64
CA ILE A 394 16.09 15.88 -8.85
C ILE A 394 15.03 16.96 -9.13
N ALA A 395 14.08 16.68 -10.01
CA ALA A 395 13.02 17.62 -10.35
C ALA A 395 12.16 17.98 -9.13
N LEU A 396 11.79 17.00 -8.31
CA LEU A 396 11.04 17.21 -7.06
C LEU A 396 11.87 17.99 -6.03
N LEU A 397 13.17 17.69 -5.89
CA LEU A 397 14.05 18.44 -5.00
C LEU A 397 14.09 19.92 -5.41
N ALA A 398 14.32 20.22 -6.69
CA ALA A 398 14.31 21.59 -7.19
C ALA A 398 12.95 22.27 -6.99
N LEU A 399 11.85 21.55 -7.26
CA LEU A 399 10.48 22.04 -7.02
C LEU A 399 10.26 22.43 -5.56
N PHE A 400 10.63 21.57 -4.62
CA PHE A 400 10.46 21.86 -3.19
C PHE A 400 11.35 23.02 -2.72
N ARG A 401 12.58 23.14 -3.22
CA ARG A 401 13.45 24.28 -2.91
C ARG A 401 12.93 25.61 -3.49
N PHE A 402 12.17 25.56 -4.59
CA PHE A 402 11.54 26.76 -5.18
C PHE A 402 10.43 27.34 -4.29
N PHE A 403 9.67 26.48 -3.60
CA PHE A 403 8.62 26.88 -2.66
C PHE A 403 9.10 27.06 -1.22
N ASP A 404 10.41 26.93 -0.95
CA ASP A 404 10.95 27.09 0.40
C ASP A 404 11.10 28.56 0.77
N ASP A 405 10.21 29.05 1.64
CA ASP A 405 10.13 30.45 2.04
C ASP A 405 11.37 30.98 2.78
N GLN A 406 12.21 30.09 3.31
CA GLN A 406 13.43 30.46 4.03
C GLN A 406 14.60 30.79 3.08
N ILE A 407 14.52 30.40 1.80
CA ILE A 407 15.56 30.67 0.81
C ILE A 407 15.26 31.99 0.10
N PRO A 408 16.21 32.95 -0.05
CA PRO A 408 15.97 34.16 -0.83
C PRO A 408 15.67 33.87 -2.32
N PHE A 409 14.81 34.66 -2.97
CA PHE A 409 14.37 34.44 -4.37
C PHE A 409 15.52 34.23 -5.36
N VAL A 410 16.63 34.97 -5.21
CA VAL A 410 17.81 34.85 -6.09
C VAL A 410 18.40 33.46 -6.03
N TRP A 411 18.57 32.89 -4.84
CA TRP A 411 19.11 31.54 -4.66
C TRP A 411 18.17 30.47 -5.20
N ARG A 412 16.85 30.62 -5.01
CA ARG A 412 15.85 29.72 -5.61
C ARG A 412 15.97 29.73 -7.14
N GLY A 413 16.06 30.91 -7.74
CA GLY A 413 16.24 31.07 -9.19
C GLY A 413 17.51 30.42 -9.71
N LEU A 414 18.64 30.59 -9.01
CA LEU A 414 19.93 29.98 -9.38
C LEU A 414 19.88 28.44 -9.30
N PHE A 415 19.30 27.87 -8.24
CA PHE A 415 19.15 26.41 -8.13
C PHE A 415 18.28 25.82 -9.24
N PHE A 416 17.18 26.51 -9.58
CA PHE A 416 16.29 26.10 -10.65
C PHE A 416 16.96 26.17 -12.03
N LEU A 417 17.70 27.24 -12.29
CA LEU A 417 18.46 27.42 -13.53
C LEU A 417 19.55 26.34 -13.66
N ALA A 418 20.33 26.11 -12.61
CA ALA A 418 21.37 25.08 -12.57
C ALA A 418 20.78 23.68 -12.82
N THR A 419 19.64 23.38 -12.21
CA THR A 419 18.91 22.12 -12.41
C THR A 419 18.45 21.98 -13.86
N GLY A 420 17.84 23.02 -14.43
CA GLY A 420 17.39 23.05 -15.82
C GLY A 420 18.53 22.84 -16.82
N ILE A 421 19.66 23.53 -16.63
CA ILE A 421 20.88 23.33 -17.43
C ILE A 421 21.37 21.88 -17.31
N GLY A 422 21.38 21.33 -16.08
CA GLY A 422 21.74 19.92 -15.84
C GLY A 422 20.90 18.93 -16.64
N PHE A 423 19.58 19.16 -16.72
CA PHE A 423 18.69 18.34 -17.56
C PHE A 423 19.02 18.42 -19.05
N PHE A 424 19.30 19.63 -19.57
CA PHE A 424 19.69 19.79 -20.97
C PHE A 424 21.02 19.09 -21.28
N VAL A 425 22.02 19.24 -20.41
CA VAL A 425 23.32 18.58 -20.56
C VAL A 425 23.17 17.06 -20.52
N ALA A 426 22.42 16.52 -19.55
CA ALA A 426 22.19 15.09 -19.42
C ALA A 426 21.50 14.51 -20.67
N ASN A 427 20.47 15.18 -21.18
CA ASN A 427 19.77 14.76 -22.40
C ASN A 427 20.71 14.78 -23.62
N TYR A 428 21.52 15.83 -23.77
CA TYR A 428 22.50 15.94 -24.85
C TYR A 428 23.52 14.78 -24.82
N LEU A 429 24.09 14.48 -23.65
CA LEU A 429 25.05 13.38 -23.49
C LEU A 429 24.42 12.02 -23.79
N MET A 430 23.18 11.79 -23.36
CA MET A 430 22.46 10.55 -23.67
C MET A 430 22.22 10.37 -25.17
N VAL A 431 21.80 11.44 -25.87
CA VAL A 431 21.58 11.39 -27.32
C VAL A 431 22.89 11.16 -28.08
N LYS A 432 23.98 11.82 -27.66
CA LYS A 432 25.32 11.62 -28.26
C LYS A 432 25.78 10.16 -28.14
N LYS A 433 25.72 9.59 -26.94
CA LYS A 433 26.14 8.20 -26.68
C LYS A 433 25.30 7.19 -27.48
N ARG A 434 24.00 7.45 -27.68
CA ARG A 434 23.13 6.61 -28.51
C ARG A 434 23.43 6.67 -30.00
N LYS A 435 23.96 7.81 -30.49
CA LYS A 435 24.41 7.94 -31.88
C LYS A 435 25.73 7.20 -32.11
N GLU A 436 26.66 7.27 -31.16
CA GLU A 436 27.96 6.56 -31.20
C GLU A 436 27.82 5.03 -31.13
N LEU A 437 26.72 4.50 -30.57
CA LEU A 437 26.44 3.06 -30.53
C LEU A 437 25.68 2.53 -31.76
N LYS A 438 25.16 3.43 -32.60
CA LYS A 438 24.36 3.09 -33.81
C LYS A 438 25.11 3.32 -35.13
N GLY A 439 26.25 4.00 -35.10
CA GLY A 439 27.21 4.11 -36.21
C GLY A 439 28.42 3.27 -35.89
#